data_AF-A0A955R226-F1
#
_entry.id   AF-A0A955R226-F1
#
_cell.length_a   1.000
_cell.length_b   1.000
_cell.length_c   1.000
_cell.angle_alpha   90.00
_cell.angle_beta   90.00
_cell.angle_gamma   90.00
#
_symmetry.space_group_name_H-M   'P 1'
#
loop_
_entity.id
_entity.type
_entity.pdbx_description
1 polymer ?
#
loop_
_entity_poly.entity_id
_entity_poly.type
_entity_poly.pdbx_seq_one_letter_code
_entity_poly.pdbx_strand_id
1 'polypeptide(L)'
;MRQRSYTYELMEERSLLFAVKRLLAEGGRGWQEVGDLMPEGHVEYKPQRVAPLKSGYRFQYQKAGLNLTLYFPEKTFNRLVDMLDRERVPQLKRAFQQALPERSGYVINEFKIRGILEGPEIQETVDEEPAPS
;
A
#
# COMPACT_ATOMS: atom_id res chain seq x y z
N MET A 1 8.84 -18.83 -30.73
CA MET A 1 7.85 -18.46 -29.69
C MET A 1 8.58 -17.71 -28.57
N ARG A 2 8.35 -16.41 -28.39
CA ARG A 2 8.94 -15.67 -27.25
C ARG A 2 8.24 -16.12 -25.97
N GLN A 3 8.96 -16.76 -25.05
CA GLN A 3 8.51 -16.95 -23.67
C GLN A 3 8.22 -15.56 -23.09
N ARG A 4 6.95 -15.27 -22.83
CA ARG A 4 6.57 -14.08 -22.05
C ARG A 4 6.94 -14.39 -20.60
N SER A 5 7.99 -13.76 -20.10
CA SER A 5 8.27 -13.73 -18.66
C SER A 5 7.13 -12.99 -17.98
N TYR A 6 6.26 -13.71 -17.28
CA TYR A 6 5.25 -13.11 -16.42
C TYR A 6 5.96 -12.62 -15.15
N THR A 7 6.57 -11.44 -15.21
CA THR A 7 7.02 -10.75 -14.00
C THR A 7 5.77 -10.22 -13.32
N TYR A 8 5.53 -10.66 -12.08
CA TYR A 8 4.45 -10.18 -11.23
C TYR A 8 4.77 -8.73 -10.82
N GLU A 9 4.58 -7.78 -11.73
CA GLU A 9 4.89 -6.38 -11.47
C GLU A 9 3.80 -5.77 -10.59
N LEU A 10 4.20 -5.37 -9.38
CA LEU A 10 3.40 -4.57 -8.49
C LEU A 10 3.44 -3.12 -8.95
N MET A 11 2.34 -2.41 -8.76
CA MET A 11 2.30 -0.98 -9.04
C MET A 11 3.28 -0.24 -8.12
N GLU A 12 3.87 0.82 -8.64
CA GLU A 12 4.57 1.80 -7.83
C GLU A 12 3.63 2.32 -6.72
N GLU A 13 4.18 2.48 -5.52
CA GLU A 13 3.45 2.78 -4.29
C GLU A 13 2.52 4.00 -4.44
N ARG A 14 3.07 5.12 -4.91
CA ARG A 14 2.32 6.37 -5.03
C ARG A 14 1.20 6.21 -6.06
N SER A 15 1.47 5.52 -7.16
CA SER A 15 0.49 5.20 -8.20
C SER A 15 -0.69 4.39 -7.64
N LEU A 16 -0.44 3.41 -6.76
CA LEU A 16 -1.49 2.65 -6.10
C LEU A 16 -2.33 3.55 -5.18
N LEU A 17 -1.70 4.38 -4.35
CA LEU A 17 -2.40 5.29 -3.44
C LEU A 17 -3.27 6.31 -4.17
N PHE A 18 -2.81 6.84 -5.30
CA PHE A 18 -3.62 7.73 -6.15
C PHE A 18 -4.76 7.00 -6.85
N ALA A 19 -4.56 5.75 -7.29
CA ALA A 19 -5.64 4.95 -7.85
C ALA A 19 -6.73 4.68 -6.80
N VAL A 20 -6.33 4.34 -5.58
CA VAL A 20 -7.26 4.15 -4.46
C VAL A 20 -7.98 5.44 -4.11
N LYS A 21 -7.29 6.59 -4.05
CA LYS A 21 -7.92 7.90 -3.85
C LYS A 21 -9.07 8.14 -4.84
N ARG A 22 -8.86 7.82 -6.13
CA ARG A 22 -9.90 7.96 -7.16
C ARG A 22 -11.09 7.02 -6.92
N LEU A 23 -10.83 5.75 -6.62
CA LEU A 23 -11.89 4.78 -6.29
C LEU A 23 -12.70 5.22 -5.06
N LEU A 24 -12.03 5.77 -4.04
CA LEU A 24 -12.69 6.28 -2.84
C LEU A 24 -13.57 7.51 -3.13
N ALA A 25 -13.14 8.39 -4.03
CA ALA A 25 -13.93 9.55 -4.44
C ALA A 25 -15.25 9.15 -5.11
N GLU A 26 -15.28 8.01 -5.82
CA GLU A 26 -16.50 7.44 -6.41
C GLU A 26 -17.45 6.86 -5.34
N GLY A 27 -16.96 6.55 -4.14
CA GLY A 27 -17.71 5.96 -3.03
C GLY A 27 -18.60 6.94 -2.24
N GLY A 28 -18.58 8.24 -2.55
CA GLY A 28 -19.49 9.25 -1.97
C GLY A 28 -19.02 9.94 -0.68
N ARG A 29 -19.93 10.70 -0.05
CA ARG A 29 -19.69 11.75 0.98
C ARG A 29 -18.99 11.32 2.29
N GLY A 30 -18.59 10.06 2.46
CA GLY A 30 -17.84 9.58 3.63
C GLY A 30 -16.40 9.15 3.36
N TRP A 31 -16.03 8.99 2.09
CA TRP A 31 -14.73 8.44 1.68
C TRP A 31 -13.73 9.48 1.20
N GLN A 32 -14.20 10.71 0.98
CA GLN A 32 -13.38 11.78 0.42
C GLN A 32 -12.22 12.16 1.35
N GLU A 33 -12.50 12.33 2.65
CA GLU A 33 -11.46 12.64 3.64
C GLU A 33 -10.43 11.51 3.76
N VAL A 34 -10.87 10.25 3.77
CA VAL A 34 -9.96 9.09 3.75
C VAL A 34 -9.11 9.11 2.48
N GLY A 35 -9.71 9.35 1.32
CA GLY A 35 -9.04 9.45 0.04
C GLY A 35 -8.01 10.58 -0.03
N ASP A 36 -8.29 11.71 0.61
CA ASP A 36 -7.38 12.85 0.66
C ASP A 36 -6.12 12.60 1.49
N LEU A 37 -6.20 11.71 2.49
CA LEU A 37 -5.04 11.28 3.28
C LEU A 37 -4.19 10.20 2.60
N MET A 38 -4.72 9.46 1.61
CA MET A 38 -4.00 8.36 0.96
C MET A 38 -2.61 8.73 0.40
N PRO A 39 -2.41 9.89 -0.26
CA PRO A 39 -1.10 10.26 -0.81
C PRO A 39 0.01 10.48 0.23
N GLU A 40 -0.33 10.60 1.52
CA GLU A 40 0.63 10.72 2.62
C GLU A 40 1.13 9.35 3.11
N GLY A 41 0.54 8.26 2.62
CA GLY A 41 0.90 6.91 3.03
C GLY A 41 2.11 6.36 2.29
N HIS A 42 2.69 5.33 2.91
CA HIS A 42 3.68 4.44 2.32
C HIS A 42 3.14 3.02 2.22
N VAL A 43 3.53 2.28 1.18
CA VAL A 43 2.99 0.95 0.87
C VAL A 43 4.11 -0.08 0.88
N GLU A 44 4.03 -1.00 1.84
CA GLU A 44 4.86 -2.19 1.83
C GLU A 44 4.09 -3.38 1.23
N TYR A 45 4.65 -3.90 0.14
CA TYR A 45 4.19 -5.12 -0.49
C TYR A 45 4.98 -6.33 0.01
N LYS A 46 4.30 -7.33 0.57
CA LYS A 46 4.89 -8.62 0.95
C LYS A 46 4.20 -9.77 0.21
N PRO A 47 4.67 -10.13 -1.01
CA PRO A 47 4.17 -11.29 -1.73
C PRO A 47 4.34 -12.58 -0.93
N GLN A 48 3.27 -13.35 -0.78
CA GLN A 48 3.32 -14.69 -0.23
C GLN A 48 3.64 -15.67 -1.35
N ARG A 49 4.86 -16.22 -1.31
CA ARG A 49 5.26 -17.28 -2.23
C ARG A 49 4.49 -18.55 -1.88
N VAL A 50 3.54 -18.93 -2.73
CA VAL A 50 2.92 -20.24 -2.68
C VAL A 50 3.87 -21.22 -3.38
N ALA A 51 4.26 -22.30 -2.71
CA ALA A 51 4.97 -23.37 -3.40
C ALA A 51 4.02 -23.95 -4.46
N PRO A 52 4.41 -24.02 -5.75
CA PRO A 52 3.56 -24.65 -6.74
C PRO A 52 3.34 -26.10 -6.33
N LEU A 53 2.07 -26.51 -6.14
CA LEU A 53 1.71 -27.90 -5.92
C LEU A 53 2.18 -28.71 -7.14
N LYS A 54 3.27 -29.47 -6.98
CA LYS A 54 3.72 -30.44 -7.99
C LYS A 54 2.73 -31.61 -8.00
N SER A 55 1.61 -31.46 -8.68
CA SER A 55 0.80 -32.59 -9.13
C SER A 55 0.82 -32.60 -10.65
N GLY A 56 1.19 -33.75 -11.22
CA GLY A 56 1.66 -33.92 -12.60
C GLY A 56 0.67 -33.61 -13.74
N TYR A 57 -0.40 -32.86 -13.52
CA TYR A 57 -1.37 -32.52 -14.55
C TYR A 57 -1.88 -31.07 -14.39
N ARG A 58 -1.56 -30.24 -15.40
CA ARG A 58 -2.02 -28.86 -15.66
C ARG A 58 -1.56 -27.80 -14.64
N PHE A 59 -0.78 -26.83 -15.12
CA PHE A 59 -0.51 -25.58 -14.41
C PHE A 59 -1.83 -24.84 -14.17
N GLN A 60 -2.38 -24.92 -12.96
CA GLN A 60 -3.44 -24.01 -12.53
C GLN A 60 -2.78 -22.70 -12.09
N TYR A 61 -3.07 -21.61 -12.79
CA TYR A 61 -2.60 -20.28 -12.43
C TYR A 61 -3.37 -19.82 -11.19
N GLN A 62 -2.83 -20.09 -10.00
CA GLN A 62 -3.38 -19.57 -8.76
C GLN A 62 -2.83 -18.18 -8.51
N LYS A 63 -3.71 -17.22 -8.17
CA LYS A 63 -3.27 -15.90 -7.73
C LYS A 63 -2.48 -16.05 -6.42
N ALA A 64 -1.33 -15.39 -6.33
CA ALA A 64 -0.51 -15.41 -5.12
C ALA A 64 -1.12 -14.49 -4.05
N GLY A 65 -0.93 -14.84 -2.77
CA GLY A 65 -1.30 -13.96 -1.67
C GLY A 65 -0.37 -12.75 -1.63
N LEU A 66 -0.91 -11.58 -1.26
CA LEU A 66 -0.15 -10.37 -1.03
C LEU A 66 -0.53 -9.81 0.34
N ASN A 67 0.43 -9.68 1.23
CA ASN A 67 0.26 -8.95 2.48
C ASN A 67 0.59 -7.49 2.19
N LEU A 68 -0.37 -6.60 2.40
CA LEU A 68 -0.26 -5.18 2.14
C LEU A 68 -0.26 -4.43 3.47
N THR A 69 0.79 -3.67 3.75
CA THR A 69 0.85 -2.79 4.92
C THR A 69 0.97 -1.35 4.47
N LEU A 70 0.03 -0.52 4.90
CA LEU A 70 0.08 0.93 4.75
C LEU A 70 0.72 1.53 5.99
N TYR A 71 1.63 2.46 5.79
CA TYR A 71 2.23 3.25 6.85
C TYR A 71 1.86 4.71 6.66
N PHE A 72 1.48 5.40 7.72
CA PHE A 72 1.16 6.82 7.68
C PHE A 72 1.91 7.55 8.79
N PRO A 73 2.22 8.85 8.63
CA PRO A 73 2.61 9.70 9.74
C PRO A 73 1.60 9.58 10.89
N GLU A 74 2.05 9.60 12.14
CA GLU A 74 1.20 9.36 13.31
C GLU A 74 -0.06 10.23 13.33
N LYS A 75 0.07 11.52 13.01
CA LYS A 75 -1.05 12.46 12.92
C LYS A 75 -2.12 12.01 11.92
N THR A 76 -1.70 11.49 10.77
CA THR A 76 -2.58 11.02 9.70
C THR A 76 -3.17 9.66 10.04
N PHE A 77 -2.38 8.78 10.66
CA PHE A 77 -2.85 7.51 11.19
C PHE A 77 -3.98 7.70 12.21
N ASN A 78 -3.82 8.62 13.17
CA ASN A 78 -4.83 8.88 14.19
C ASN A 78 -6.16 9.34 13.58
N ARG A 79 -6.12 10.24 12.59
CA ARG A 79 -7.31 10.64 11.83
C ARG A 79 -7.96 9.46 11.11
N LEU A 80 -7.15 8.57 10.52
CA LEU A 80 -7.68 7.36 9.87
C LEU A 80 -8.34 6.42 10.87
N VAL A 81 -7.81 6.27 12.09
CA VAL A 81 -8.43 5.45 13.15
C VAL A 81 -9.82 5.98 13.51
N ASP A 82 -9.99 7.29 13.61
CA ASP A 82 -11.29 7.91 13.92
C ASP A 82 -12.32 7.71 12.79
N MET A 83 -11.85 7.63 11.54
CA MET A 83 -12.71 7.52 10.35
C MET A 83 -12.97 6.07 9.89
N LEU A 84 -12.09 5.12 10.21
CA LEU A 84 -12.13 3.74 9.72
C LEU A 84 -12.63 2.79 10.81
N ASP A 85 -13.94 2.58 10.82
CA ASP A 85 -14.57 1.55 11.63
C ASP A 85 -14.37 0.12 11.06
N ARG A 86 -14.91 -0.87 11.78
CA ARG A 86 -14.84 -2.30 11.41
C ARG A 86 -15.49 -2.62 10.06
N GLU A 87 -16.39 -1.79 9.57
CA GLU A 87 -17.09 -1.99 8.29
C GLU A 87 -16.35 -1.31 7.13
N ARG A 88 -15.69 -0.18 7.41
CA ARG A 88 -14.92 0.60 6.44
C ARG A 88 -13.57 -0.04 6.13
N VAL A 89 -12.86 -0.62 7.10
CA VAL A 89 -11.55 -1.27 6.83
C VAL A 89 -11.64 -2.35 5.72
N PRO A 90 -12.63 -3.27 5.72
CA PRO A 90 -12.82 -4.22 4.62
C PRO A 90 -13.14 -3.56 3.28
N GLN A 91 -13.88 -2.45 3.26
CA GLN A 91 -14.20 -1.70 2.05
C GLN A 91 -12.95 -1.03 1.47
N LEU A 92 -12.13 -0.43 2.33
CA LEU A 92 -10.84 0.12 1.94
C LEU A 92 -9.93 -0.98 1.36
N LYS A 93 -9.83 -2.14 2.02
CA LYS A 93 -9.12 -3.31 1.47
C LYS A 93 -9.61 -3.69 0.07
N ARG A 94 -10.93 -3.64 -0.18
CA ARG A 94 -11.50 -3.91 -1.52
C ARG A 94 -11.11 -2.85 -2.55
N ALA A 95 -11.07 -1.57 -2.17
CA ALA A 95 -10.57 -0.51 -3.05
C ALA A 95 -9.11 -0.75 -3.44
N PHE A 96 -8.25 -1.13 -2.49
CA PHE A 96 -6.88 -1.55 -2.79
C PHE A 96 -6.82 -2.78 -3.72
N GLN A 97 -7.67 -3.78 -3.50
CA GLN A 97 -7.74 -4.96 -4.35
C GLN A 97 -8.18 -4.62 -5.79
N GLN A 98 -9.11 -3.67 -5.96
CA GLN A 98 -9.59 -3.21 -7.27
C GLN A 98 -8.55 -2.35 -7.98
N ALA A 99 -7.76 -1.57 -7.24
CA ALA A 99 -6.69 -0.75 -7.82
C ALA A 99 -5.53 -1.60 -8.34
N LEU A 100 -5.29 -2.80 -7.80
CA LEU A 100 -4.26 -3.70 -8.29
C LEU A 100 -4.59 -4.19 -9.72
N PRO A 101 -3.62 -4.19 -10.66
CA PRO A 101 -3.85 -4.67 -12.01
C PRO A 101 -4.23 -6.15 -11.99
N GLU A 102 -5.22 -6.58 -12.78
CA GLU A 102 -5.61 -8.00 -12.85
C GLU A 102 -4.43 -8.91 -13.21
N ARG A 103 -3.54 -8.41 -14.07
CA ARG A 103 -2.33 -9.09 -14.53
C ARG A 103 -1.25 -9.23 -13.46
N SER A 104 -1.37 -8.51 -12.34
CA SER A 104 -0.44 -8.62 -11.21
C SER A 104 -0.48 -10.01 -10.59
N GLY A 105 -1.57 -10.76 -10.77
CA GLY A 105 -1.69 -12.12 -10.24
C GLY A 105 -1.76 -12.20 -8.72
N TYR A 106 -1.99 -11.08 -8.02
CA TYR A 106 -2.06 -11.03 -6.56
C TYR A 106 -3.49 -10.88 -6.03
N VAL A 107 -3.74 -11.47 -4.85
CA VAL A 107 -4.92 -11.22 -4.01
C VAL A 107 -4.43 -10.75 -2.65
N ILE A 108 -5.00 -9.66 -2.14
CA ILE A 108 -4.66 -9.11 -0.83
C ILE A 108 -5.15 -10.10 0.25
N ASN A 109 -4.20 -10.80 0.85
CA ASN A 109 -4.43 -11.76 1.92
C ASN A 109 -4.57 -11.01 3.25
N GLU A 110 -3.50 -10.31 3.66
CA GLU A 110 -3.47 -9.48 4.85
C GLU A 110 -3.49 -7.99 4.48
N PHE A 111 -4.22 -7.18 5.23
CA PHE A 111 -4.29 -5.72 5.05
C PHE A 111 -4.11 -5.05 6.40
N LYS A 112 -3.07 -4.23 6.53
CA LYS A 112 -2.71 -3.52 7.76
C LYS A 112 -2.52 -2.04 7.48
N ILE A 113 -2.84 -1.22 8.48
CA ILE A 113 -2.56 0.21 8.52
C ILE A 113 -1.77 0.46 9.81
N ARG A 114 -0.66 1.19 9.71
CA ARG A 114 0.24 1.48 10.84
C ARG A 114 0.62 2.96 10.86
N GLY A 115 0.74 3.52 12.06
CA GLY A 115 1.41 4.80 12.27
C GLY A 115 2.93 4.61 12.33
N ILE A 116 3.69 5.53 11.75
CA ILE A 116 5.12 5.70 11.98
C ILE A 116 5.29 6.94 12.85
N LEU A 117 6.08 6.81 13.92
CA LEU A 117 6.56 7.94 14.69
C LEU A 117 7.53 8.72 13.80
N GLU A 118 7.21 9.98 13.49
CA GLU A 118 8.22 10.89 12.95
C GLU A 118 9.35 10.95 13.99
N GLY A 119 10.55 10.53 13.61
CA GLY A 119 11.73 10.66 14.48
C GLY A 119 11.95 12.13 14.83
N PRO A 120 12.69 12.45 15.92
CA PRO A 120 13.03 13.83 16.21
C PRO A 120 13.70 14.43 14.96
N GLU A 121 13.16 15.54 14.47
CA GLU A 121 13.81 16.35 13.43
C GLU A 121 15.25 16.62 13.91
N ILE A 122 16.23 15.96 13.31
CA ILE A 122 17.62 16.31 13.54
C ILE A 122 17.79 17.65 12.85
N GLN A 123 17.65 18.74 13.61
CA GLN A 123 18.12 20.03 13.18
C GLN A 123 19.64 19.86 12.98
N GLU A 124 20.07 19.81 11.72
CA GLU A 124 21.48 19.98 11.40
C GLU A 124 21.86 21.38 11.88
N THR A 125 22.35 21.47 13.12
CA THR A 125 23.12 22.63 13.57
C THR A 125 24.36 22.66 12.69
N VAL A 126 24.29 23.48 11.65
CA VAL A 126 25.48 23.86 10.89
C VAL A 126 26.31 24.70 11.86
N ASP A 127 27.24 24.05 12.56
CA ASP A 127 28.23 24.74 13.38
C ASP A 127 29.06 25.62 12.42
N GLU A 128 28.80 26.92 12.46
CA GLU A 128 29.55 27.94 11.74
C GLU A 128 30.95 28.02 12.36
N GLU A 129 31.94 27.43 11.67
CA GLU A 129 33.34 27.44 12.05
C GLU A 129 33.86 28.90 12.04
N PRO A 130 34.37 29.46 13.15
CA PRO A 130 34.89 30.82 13.14
C PRO A 130 36.20 30.86 12.35
N ALA A 131 36.26 31.77 11.36
CA ALA A 131 37.41 31.97 10.49
C ALA A 131 38.70 32.25 11.30
N PRO A 132 39.85 31.67 10.92
CA PRO A 132 41.12 31.94 11.59
C PRO A 132 41.56 33.39 11.34
N SER A 133 42.05 34.02 12.42
CA SER A 133 42.56 35.40 12.47
C SER A 133 43.86 35.60 11.71
#